data_AF-A0A7W1K9W5-F1
#
_entry.id   AF-A0A7W1K9W5-F1
#
_cell.length_a   1.000
_cell.length_b   1.000
_cell.length_c   1.000
_cell.angle_alpha   90.00
_cell.angle_beta   90.00
_cell.angle_gamma   90.00
#
_symmetry.space_group_name_H-M   'P 1'
#
loop_
_entity.id
_entity.type
_entity.pdbx_description
1 polymer ?
#
loop_
_entity_poly.entity_id
_entity_poly.type
_entity_poly.pdbx_seq_one_letter_code
_entity_poly.pdbx_strand_id
1 'polypeptide(L)'
;MSVLRTHAAAAMLGVSPNTLRSWERRFGYPTPRRTAGGHRQFDLAEVEALRQAFEETHNVSSAISIARERGSGPSSPARLRSALRRFDEIEADRILEESLAVRSVERTVEEVLLPAIDGLRGRESELPSADHGFAWRWAWGWLAAVKR
;
A
#
# COMPACT_ATOMS: atom_id res chain seq x y z
N MET A 1 -9.77 0.06 7.13
CA MET A 1 -8.60 0.95 6.96
C MET A 1 -9.04 2.38 7.17
N SER A 2 -8.43 3.08 8.12
CA SER A 2 -8.72 4.49 8.39
C SER A 2 -8.09 5.37 7.31
N VAL A 3 -8.84 6.35 6.79
CA VAL A 3 -8.38 7.27 5.75
C VAL A 3 -8.41 8.71 6.24
N LEU A 4 -7.43 9.50 5.82
CA LEU A 4 -7.32 10.92 6.15
C LEU A 4 -7.57 11.80 4.93
N ARG A 5 -8.38 12.85 5.11
CA ARG A 5 -8.46 13.95 4.12
C ARG A 5 -7.20 14.81 4.21
N THR A 6 -6.91 15.59 3.16
CA THR A 6 -5.69 16.42 3.06
C THR A 6 -5.44 17.29 4.30
N HIS A 7 -6.46 17.96 4.84
CA HIS A 7 -6.27 18.83 6.02
C HIS A 7 -5.88 18.02 7.26
N ALA A 8 -6.50 16.87 7.50
CA ALA A 8 -6.17 16.02 8.64
C ALA A 8 -4.77 15.41 8.52
N ALA A 9 -4.41 14.92 7.32
CA ALA A 9 -3.07 14.40 7.06
C ALA A 9 -1.98 15.47 7.22
N ALA A 10 -2.23 16.69 6.73
CA ALA A 10 -1.29 17.80 6.85
C ALA A 10 -1.10 18.23 8.32
N ALA A 11 -2.19 18.29 9.10
CA ALA A 11 -2.14 18.60 10.52
C ALA A 11 -1.33 17.55 11.30
N MET A 12 -1.52 16.25 10.99
CA MET A 12 -0.80 15.16 11.62
C MET A 12 0.70 15.18 11.32
N LEU A 13 1.09 15.63 10.12
CA LEU A 13 2.49 15.80 9.71
C LEU A 13 3.11 17.12 10.18
N GLY A 14 2.34 18.01 10.81
CA GLY A 14 2.82 19.34 11.20
C GLY A 14 3.16 20.26 10.02
N VAL A 15 2.55 20.06 8.85
CA VAL A 15 2.83 20.85 7.63
C VAL A 15 1.57 21.47 7.03
N SER A 16 1.73 22.41 6.11
CA SER A 16 0.59 22.99 5.39
C SER A 16 -0.01 21.98 4.38
N PRO A 17 -1.32 22.05 4.06
CA PRO A 17 -1.92 21.26 2.98
C PRO A 17 -1.25 21.48 1.61
N ASN A 18 -0.70 22.67 1.36
CA ASN A 18 0.08 22.95 0.15
C ASN A 18 1.41 22.19 0.14
N THR A 19 2.09 22.12 1.28
CA THR A 19 3.33 21.36 1.45
C THR A 19 3.09 19.88 1.19
N LEU A 20 2.04 19.28 1.78
CA LEU A 20 1.68 17.89 1.54
C LEU A 20 1.39 17.59 0.06
N ARG A 21 0.66 18.48 -0.62
CA ARG A 21 0.43 18.36 -2.08
C ARG A 21 1.72 18.50 -2.90
N SER A 22 2.65 19.34 -2.46
CA SER A 22 3.95 19.49 -3.10
C SER A 22 4.78 18.20 -2.96
N TRP A 23 4.74 17.56 -1.79
CA TRP A 23 5.40 16.27 -1.57
C TRP A 23 4.79 15.16 -2.43
N GLU A 24 3.45 15.03 -2.47
CA GLU A 24 2.73 14.13 -3.38
C GLU A 24 3.20 14.32 -4.82
N ARG A 25 3.22 15.56 -5.32
CA ARG A 25 3.59 15.86 -6.71
C ARG A 25 5.06 15.58 -7.01
N ARG A 26 5.97 15.90 -6.08
CA ARG A 26 7.44 15.82 -6.31
C ARG A 26 7.99 14.42 -6.07
N PHE A 27 7.47 13.71 -5.09
CA PHE A 27 8.03 12.45 -4.59
C PHE A 27 7.07 11.27 -4.73
N GLY A 28 5.82 11.52 -5.17
CA GLY A 28 4.80 10.48 -5.26
C GLY A 28 4.46 9.86 -3.90
N TYR A 29 4.60 10.61 -2.80
CA TYR A 29 4.35 10.12 -1.44
C TYR A 29 3.94 11.24 -0.48
N PRO A 30 3.02 10.98 0.47
CA PRO A 30 2.16 9.78 0.55
C PRO A 30 1.18 9.71 -0.62
N THR A 31 0.66 8.52 -0.94
CA THR A 31 -0.09 8.29 -2.20
C THR A 31 -1.59 8.33 -1.94
N PRO A 32 -2.31 9.41 -2.32
CA PRO A 32 -3.73 9.49 -2.04
C PRO A 32 -4.54 8.64 -3.03
N ARG A 33 -5.54 7.93 -2.51
CA ARG A 33 -6.69 7.51 -3.32
C ARG A 33 -7.60 8.70 -3.58
N ARG A 34 -8.33 8.68 -4.68
CA ARG A 34 -9.33 9.70 -5.01
C ARG A 34 -10.73 9.18 -4.73
N THR A 35 -11.58 10.03 -4.14
CA THR A 35 -13.02 9.76 -4.04
C THR A 35 -13.68 9.92 -5.42
N ALA A 36 -14.93 9.48 -5.55
CA ALA A 36 -15.74 9.75 -6.75
C ALA A 36 -15.83 11.25 -7.08
N GLY A 37 -15.84 12.12 -6.06
CA GLY A 37 -15.78 13.58 -6.21
C GLY A 37 -14.39 14.18 -6.40
N GLY A 38 -13.34 13.36 -6.58
CA GLY A 38 -11.98 13.81 -6.86
C GLY A 38 -11.15 14.26 -5.64
N HIS A 39 -11.68 14.12 -4.42
CA HIS A 39 -10.96 14.48 -3.20
C HIS A 39 -9.90 13.45 -2.83
N ARG A 40 -8.78 13.91 -2.26
CA ARG A 40 -7.67 13.05 -1.81
C ARG A 40 -8.01 12.38 -0.47
N GLN A 41 -7.77 11.08 -0.41
CA GLN A 41 -7.80 10.25 0.80
C GLN A 41 -6.45 9.56 0.96
N PHE A 42 -5.73 9.91 2.01
CA PHE A 42 -4.45 9.30 2.39
C PHE A 42 -4.70 8.13 3.33
N ASP A 43 -3.85 7.12 3.27
CA ASP A 43 -3.86 6.05 4.26
C ASP A 43 -3.29 6.56 5.59
N LEU A 44 -3.97 6.27 6.70
CA LEU A 44 -3.50 6.69 8.02
C LEU A 44 -2.12 6.12 8.36
N ALA A 45 -1.84 4.86 7.97
CA ALA A 45 -0.57 4.21 8.29
C ALA A 45 0.60 4.84 7.51
N GLU A 46 0.40 5.17 6.23
CA GLU A 46 1.41 5.89 5.45
C GLU A 46 1.73 7.26 6.06
N VAL A 47 0.69 8.00 6.47
CA VAL A 47 0.85 9.33 7.08
C VAL A 47 1.56 9.25 8.43
N GLU A 48 1.20 8.26 9.27
CA GLU A 48 1.80 8.08 10.59
C GLU A 48 3.28 7.70 10.50
N ALA A 49 3.64 6.80 9.59
CA ALA A 49 5.04 6.44 9.42
C ALA A 49 5.87 7.56 8.78
N LEU A 50 5.27 8.36 7.89
CA LEU A 50 5.90 9.58 7.41
C LEU A 50 6.13 10.57 8.54
N ARG A 51 5.17 10.73 9.46
CA ARG A 51 5.32 11.57 10.64
C ARG A 51 6.51 11.11 11.49
N GLN A 52 6.58 9.83 11.82
CA GLN A 52 7.66 9.25 12.62
C GLN A 52 9.04 9.44 11.94
N ALA A 53 9.14 9.09 10.66
CA ALA A 53 10.38 9.25 9.90
C ALA A 53 10.80 10.72 9.74
N PHE A 54 9.83 11.63 9.65
CA PHE A 54 10.09 13.07 9.55
C PHE A 54 10.57 13.65 10.88
N GLU A 55 10.05 13.18 12.01
CA GLU A 55 10.52 13.54 13.35
C GLU A 55 11.95 13.05 13.62
N GLU A 56 12.33 11.89 13.06
CA GLU A 56 13.70 11.39 13.20
C GLU A 56 14.71 12.14 12.33
N THR A 57 14.36 12.39 11.06
CA THR A 57 15.33 12.89 10.09
C THR A 57 15.30 14.39 9.88
N HIS A 58 14.17 15.05 10.17
CA HIS A 58 13.89 16.45 9.85
C HIS A 58 14.13 16.79 8.36
N ASN A 59 14.15 15.78 7.49
CA ASN A 59 14.39 15.90 6.06
C ASN A 59 13.33 15.12 5.30
N VAL A 60 12.54 15.80 4.47
CA VAL A 60 11.43 15.14 3.76
C VAL A 60 11.87 13.99 2.85
N SER A 61 12.99 14.12 2.14
CA SER A 61 13.42 13.07 1.21
C SER A 61 13.83 11.81 1.97
N SER A 62 14.64 11.96 3.03
CA SER A 62 15.03 10.84 3.91
C SER A 62 13.82 10.25 4.63
N ALA A 63 12.93 11.11 5.15
CA ALA A 63 11.70 10.69 5.81
C ALA A 63 10.81 9.88 4.87
N ILE A 64 10.68 10.27 3.60
CA ILE A 64 9.91 9.52 2.61
C ILE A 64 10.55 8.17 2.33
N SER A 65 11.88 8.09 2.16
CA SER A 65 12.56 6.79 1.96
C SER A 65 12.32 5.86 3.15
N ILE A 66 12.54 6.35 4.36
CA ILE A 66 12.33 5.60 5.59
C ILE A 66 10.84 5.25 5.77
N ALA A 67 9.91 6.14 5.46
CA ALA A 67 8.49 5.87 5.54
C ALA A 67 8.00 4.94 4.44
N ARG A 68 8.70 4.81 3.31
CA ARG A 68 8.42 3.74 2.34
C ARG A 68 8.85 2.39 2.90
N GLU A 69 10.00 2.34 3.56
CA GLU A 69 10.50 1.13 4.24
C GLU A 69 9.65 0.74 5.46
N ARG A 70 9.24 1.72 6.28
CA ARG A 70 8.52 1.52 7.56
C ARG A 70 6.99 1.63 7.44
N GLY A 71 6.53 2.57 6.61
CA GLY A 71 5.15 3.09 6.55
C GLY A 71 4.19 2.36 5.65
N SER A 72 4.62 1.19 5.26
CA SER A 72 3.77 0.18 4.71
C SER A 72 2.84 -0.41 5.80
N GLY A 73 3.13 -0.26 7.10
CA GLY A 73 2.31 -0.87 8.16
C GLY A 73 2.30 -2.41 8.06
N PRO A 74 1.44 -3.14 8.78
CA PRO A 74 1.38 -4.59 8.64
C PRO A 74 0.97 -4.98 7.22
N SER A 75 1.46 -6.14 6.77
CA SER A 75 0.97 -6.76 5.54
C SER A 75 -0.56 -6.82 5.55
N SER A 76 -1.16 -6.33 4.47
CA SER A 76 -2.61 -6.19 4.35
C SER A 76 -3.09 -6.42 2.93
N PRO A 77 -4.34 -6.86 2.73
CA PRO A 77 -4.91 -7.06 1.41
C PRO A 77 -4.83 -5.84 0.49
N ALA A 78 -5.00 -4.63 1.04
CA ALA A 78 -5.00 -3.42 0.25
C ALA A 78 -3.61 -3.05 -0.27
N ARG A 79 -2.56 -3.30 0.52
CA ARG A 79 -1.17 -3.10 0.10
C ARG A 79 -0.76 -4.07 -0.99
N LEU A 80 -1.04 -5.35 -0.76
CA LEU A 80 -0.74 -6.37 -1.76
C LEU A 80 -1.47 -6.06 -3.06
N ARG A 81 -2.75 -5.70 -2.98
CA ARG A 81 -3.54 -5.27 -4.14
C ARG A 81 -2.95 -4.05 -4.85
N SER A 82 -2.46 -3.06 -4.11
CA SER A 82 -1.82 -1.87 -4.69
C SER A 82 -0.53 -2.21 -5.45
N ALA A 83 0.28 -3.14 -4.93
CA ALA A 83 1.46 -3.65 -5.62
C ALA A 83 1.07 -4.41 -6.90
N LEU A 84 0.08 -5.29 -6.81
CA LEU A 84 -0.41 -6.08 -7.94
C LEU A 84 -1.01 -5.21 -9.05
N ARG A 85 -1.75 -4.14 -8.72
CA ARG A 85 -2.25 -3.15 -9.70
C ARG A 85 -1.14 -2.44 -10.47
N ARG A 86 0.05 -2.34 -9.87
CA ARG A 86 1.23 -1.69 -10.46
C ARG A 86 2.19 -2.69 -11.11
N PHE A 87 1.85 -3.97 -11.16
CA PHE A 87 2.70 -5.05 -11.67
C PHE A 87 4.05 -5.16 -10.93
N ASP A 88 4.06 -4.83 -9.64
CA ASP A 88 5.26 -4.72 -8.81
C ASP A 88 5.49 -6.01 -8.00
N GLU A 89 6.13 -7.01 -8.63
CA GLU A 89 6.36 -8.34 -8.03
C GLU A 89 7.25 -8.26 -6.78
N ILE A 90 8.27 -7.40 -6.81
CA ILE A 90 9.22 -7.22 -5.71
C ILE A 90 8.50 -6.75 -4.45
N GLU A 91 7.62 -5.75 -4.58
CA GLU A 91 6.82 -5.27 -3.46
C GLU A 91 5.78 -6.30 -3.00
N ALA A 92 5.19 -7.05 -3.94
CA ALA A 92 4.23 -8.11 -3.61
C ALA A 92 4.88 -9.24 -2.80
N ASP A 93 6.09 -9.67 -3.18
CA ASP A 93 6.88 -10.68 -2.46
C ASP A 93 7.21 -10.18 -1.06
N ARG A 94 7.75 -8.96 -0.95
CA ARG A 94 8.07 -8.31 0.33
C ARG A 94 6.87 -8.24 1.27
N ILE A 95 5.67 -7.92 0.75
CA ILE A 95 4.44 -7.89 1.54
C ILE A 95 4.06 -9.26 2.09
N LEU A 96 4.22 -10.33 1.30
CA LEU A 96 3.93 -11.68 1.78
C LEU A 96 4.99 -12.20 2.74
N GLU A 97 6.26 -11.86 2.55
CA GLU A 97 7.33 -12.11 3.53
C GLU A 97 7.03 -11.42 4.87
N GLU A 98 6.65 -10.14 4.85
CA GLU A 98 6.19 -9.41 6.04
C GLU A 98 5.01 -10.12 6.74
N SER A 99 4.08 -10.71 5.98
CA SER A 99 2.99 -11.50 6.54
C SER A 99 3.47 -12.79 7.19
N LEU A 100 4.34 -13.53 6.52
CA LEU A 100 4.88 -14.79 7.01
C LEU A 100 5.74 -14.61 8.27
N ALA A 101 6.34 -13.44 8.47
CA ALA A 101 7.08 -13.12 9.69
C ALA A 101 6.20 -13.14 10.96
N VAL A 102 4.88 -12.94 10.82
CA VAL A 102 3.95 -12.81 11.97
C VAL A 102 2.68 -13.67 11.85
N ARG A 103 2.51 -14.42 10.75
CA ARG A 103 1.38 -15.33 10.48
C ARG A 103 1.87 -16.64 9.88
N SER A 104 1.07 -17.71 10.02
CA SER A 104 1.30 -18.94 9.25
C SER A 104 1.05 -18.71 7.75
N VAL A 105 1.42 -19.70 6.93
CA VAL A 105 1.15 -19.69 5.49
C VAL A 105 -0.36 -19.64 5.24
N GLU A 106 -1.14 -20.47 5.94
CA GLU A 106 -2.60 -20.53 5.82
C GLU A 106 -3.23 -19.18 6.13
N ARG A 107 -2.86 -18.58 7.27
CA ARG A 107 -3.36 -17.26 7.67
C ARG A 107 -2.92 -16.15 6.72
N THR A 108 -1.71 -16.23 6.16
CA THR A 108 -1.24 -15.30 5.13
C THR A 108 -2.07 -15.41 3.85
N VAL A 109 -2.40 -16.63 3.44
CA VAL A 109 -3.25 -16.88 2.27
C VAL A 109 -4.66 -16.34 2.49
N GLU A 110 -5.28 -16.68 3.62
CA GLU A 110 -6.67 -16.33 3.94
C GLU A 110 -6.87 -14.85 4.26
N GLU A 111 -5.94 -14.23 4.98
CA GLU A 111 -6.11 -12.86 5.48
C GLU A 111 -5.48 -11.78 4.59
N VAL A 112 -4.54 -12.15 3.71
CA VAL A 112 -3.77 -11.20 2.90
C VAL A 112 -3.91 -11.49 1.40
N LEU A 113 -3.50 -12.68 0.96
CA LEU A 113 -3.41 -13.02 -0.46
C LEU A 113 -4.78 -13.05 -1.14
N LEU A 114 -5.70 -13.91 -0.67
CA LEU A 114 -7.00 -14.09 -1.31
C LEU A 114 -7.84 -12.80 -1.28
N PRO A 115 -7.95 -12.06 -0.14
CA PRO A 115 -8.72 -10.81 -0.14
C PRO A 115 -8.09 -9.70 -0.99
N ALA A 116 -6.77 -9.76 -1.27
CA ALA A 116 -6.14 -8.84 -2.20
C ALA A 116 -6.56 -9.12 -3.64
N ILE A 117 -6.51 -10.39 -4.06
CA ILE A 117 -6.87 -10.84 -5.40
C ILE A 117 -8.37 -10.67 -5.67
N ASP A 118 -9.23 -11.06 -4.72
CA ASP A 118 -10.68 -10.86 -4.86
C ASP A 118 -11.03 -9.38 -4.99
N GLY A 119 -10.26 -8.52 -4.32
CA GLY A 119 -10.37 -7.09 -4.45
C GLY A 119 -9.97 -6.50 -5.81
N LEU A 120 -9.37 -7.29 -6.70
CA LEU A 120 -9.06 -6.94 -8.09
C LEU A 120 -10.14 -7.39 -9.07
N ARG A 121 -11.05 -8.28 -8.67
CA ARG A 121 -12.13 -8.74 -9.55
C ARG A 121 -12.92 -7.53 -10.04
N GLY A 122 -13.09 -7.43 -11.36
CA GLY A 122 -14.03 -6.49 -11.98
C GLY A 122 -15.47 -6.82 -11.57
N ARG A 123 -16.43 -6.00 -12.01
CA ARG A 123 -17.85 -6.35 -11.84
C ARG A 123 -18.15 -7.64 -12.63
N GLU A 124 -19.17 -8.37 -12.19
CA GLU A 124 -19.54 -9.75 -12.61
C GLU A 124 -19.78 -9.97 -14.12
N SER A 125 -19.55 -8.98 -14.98
CA SER A 125 -19.71 -9.03 -16.44
C SER A 125 -18.49 -8.53 -17.24
N GLU A 126 -17.36 -8.23 -16.60
CA GLU A 126 -16.13 -7.77 -17.28
C GLU A 126 -15.10 -8.89 -17.42
N LEU A 127 -14.39 -8.91 -18.56
CA LEU A 127 -13.21 -9.75 -18.75
C LEU A 127 -12.20 -9.46 -17.62
N PRO A 128 -11.45 -10.48 -17.13
CA PRO A 128 -10.44 -10.27 -16.12
C PRO A 128 -9.47 -9.17 -16.55
N SER A 129 -9.34 -8.14 -15.71
CA SER A 129 -8.39 -7.05 -15.96
C SER A 129 -6.95 -7.58 -15.93
N ALA A 130 -6.05 -6.88 -16.63
CA ALA A 130 -4.66 -7.33 -16.76
C ALA A 130 -3.95 -7.49 -15.40
N ASP A 131 -4.25 -6.62 -14.43
CA ASP A 131 -3.80 -6.72 -13.05
C ASP A 131 -4.35 -7.95 -12.33
N HIS A 132 -5.61 -8.35 -12.56
CA HIS A 132 -6.19 -9.57 -12.00
C HIS A 132 -5.54 -10.84 -12.58
N GLY A 133 -5.33 -10.90 -13.89
CA GLY A 133 -4.62 -12.02 -14.53
C GLY A 133 -3.17 -12.13 -14.06
N PHE A 134 -2.47 -11.01 -13.99
CA PHE A 134 -1.13 -10.93 -13.41
C PHE A 134 -1.09 -11.39 -11.96
N ALA A 135 -2.05 -10.96 -11.13
CA ALA A 135 -2.14 -11.32 -9.73
C ALA A 135 -2.26 -12.83 -9.52
N TRP A 136 -3.13 -13.52 -10.28
CA TRP A 136 -3.26 -14.98 -10.19
C TRP A 136 -2.00 -15.71 -10.66
N ARG A 137 -1.36 -15.26 -11.74
CA ARG A 137 -0.09 -15.83 -12.21
C ARG A 137 0.99 -15.72 -11.12
N TRP A 138 1.16 -14.53 -10.57
CA TRP A 138 2.14 -14.28 -9.51
C TRP A 138 1.82 -15.09 -8.25
N ALA A 139 0.57 -15.09 -7.79
CA ALA A 139 0.13 -15.84 -6.60
C ALA A 139 0.38 -17.34 -6.72
N TRP A 140 0.14 -17.92 -7.89
CA TRP A 140 0.46 -19.32 -8.17
C TRP A 140 1.96 -19.59 -8.05
N GLY A 141 2.79 -18.72 -8.61
CA GLY A 141 4.25 -18.80 -8.49
C GLY A 141 4.72 -18.75 -7.04
N TRP A 142 4.20 -17.81 -6.26
CA TRP A 142 4.50 -17.67 -4.83
C TRP A 142 4.07 -18.91 -4.03
N LEU A 143 2.84 -19.42 -4.22
CA LEU A 143 2.35 -20.62 -3.54
C LEU A 143 3.21 -21.85 -3.85
N ALA A 144 3.68 -21.98 -5.10
CA ALA A 144 4.57 -23.07 -5.50
C ALA A 144 5.98 -22.93 -4.90
N ALA A 145 6.45 -21.70 -4.63
CA ALA A 145 7.72 -21.45 -3.98
C ALA A 145 7.67 -21.76 -2.48
N VAL A 146 6.63 -21.32 -1.77
CA VAL A 146 6.48 -21.48 -0.31
C VAL A 146 6.22 -22.92 0.13
N LYS A 147 5.73 -23.78 -0.77
CA LYS A 147 5.52 -25.22 -0.50
C LYS A 147 6.78 -26.08 -0.64
N ARG A 148 7.92 -25.50 -1.03
CA ARG A 148 9.21 -26.20 -1.11
C ARG A 148 10.05 -25.93 0.12
#